data_AF-X1C242-F1
#
_entry.id   AF-X1C242-F1
#
_cell.length_a   1.000
_cell.length_b   1.000
_cell.length_c   1.000
_cell.angle_alpha   90.00
_cell.angle_beta   90.00
_cell.angle_gamma   90.00
#
_symmetry.space_group_name_H-M   'P 1'
#
loop_
_entity.id
_entity.type
_entity.pdbx_description
1 polymer ?
#
loop_
_entity_poly.entity_id
_entity_poly.type
_entity_poly.pdbx_seq_one_letter_code
_entity_poly.pdbx_strand_id
1 'polypeptide(L)'
;MIDFDYVCQREKPSVAGEIGGKDEYAIVDAIKSKKLTKPIVIWVAGTGARILPAGLQFGHAGAMAGSDMETAEAKNKALKEVGAIVPDSYEDLDKLIKQTFDKLVNEGVIKPAKEFDPPKIPIDFNDATRLGLVRRPADVVVTISDDRGEIVTFNQVP
;
A
#
# COMPACT_ATOMS: atom_id res chain seq x y z
N MET A 1 3.55 0.47 12.83
CA MET A 1 2.60 1.43 13.41
C MET A 1 2.77 2.73 12.64
N ILE A 2 1.84 3.05 11.74
CA ILE A 2 1.87 4.35 11.03
C ILE A 2 1.61 5.41 12.09
N ASP A 3 2.50 6.39 12.23
CA ASP A 3 2.22 7.57 13.03
C ASP A 3 1.10 8.35 12.33
N PHE A 4 -0.14 8.03 12.69
CA PHE A 4 -1.33 8.60 12.08
C PHE A 4 -1.44 10.11 12.34
N ASP A 5 -0.84 10.62 13.43
CA ASP A 5 -0.75 12.06 13.67
C ASP A 5 0.13 12.72 12.59
N TYR A 6 1.23 12.09 12.18
CA TYR A 6 2.11 12.61 11.14
C TYR A 6 1.50 12.54 9.72
N VAL A 7 0.79 11.46 9.37
CA VAL A 7 0.16 11.30 8.04
C VAL A 7 -1.05 12.25 7.87
N CYS A 8 -1.85 12.42 8.92
CA CYS A 8 -3.03 13.28 8.90
C CYS A 8 -2.70 14.78 8.93
N GLN A 9 -1.50 15.16 9.37
CA GLN A 9 -1.03 16.56 9.34
C GLN A 9 -0.57 17.03 7.96
N ARG A 10 -0.27 16.13 7.00
CA ARG A 10 0.14 16.51 5.63
C ARG A 10 -1.03 17.07 4.81
N GLU A 11 -0.73 17.74 3.70
CA GLU A 11 -1.75 18.38 2.85
C GLU A 11 -2.76 17.37 2.25
N LYS A 12 -2.38 16.09 2.15
CA LYS A 12 -3.15 15.04 1.45
C LYS A 12 -3.17 13.74 2.27
N PRO A 13 -4.04 13.60 3.28
CA PRO A 13 -4.10 12.38 4.07
C PRO A 13 -5.00 11.33 3.39
N SER A 14 -4.39 10.23 2.95
CA SER A 14 -5.08 9.00 2.54
C SER A 14 -4.61 7.85 3.41
N VAL A 15 -5.54 7.09 3.97
CA VAL A 15 -5.24 5.98 4.88
C VAL A 15 -5.82 4.68 4.33
N ALA A 16 -5.02 3.62 4.33
CA ALA A 16 -5.47 2.25 4.11
C ALA A 16 -5.42 1.52 5.46
N GLY A 17 -6.59 1.13 5.96
CA GLY A 17 -6.75 0.32 7.17
C GLY A 17 -6.95 -1.15 6.83
N GLU A 18 -6.91 -2.00 7.85
CA GLU A 18 -7.10 -3.44 7.70
C GLU A 18 -8.07 -3.99 8.77
N ILE A 19 -8.66 -5.14 8.50
CA ILE A 19 -9.41 -5.91 9.50
C ILE A 19 -8.53 -6.26 10.71
N GLY A 20 -9.13 -6.32 11.90
CA GLY A 20 -8.42 -6.65 13.13
C GLY A 20 -7.85 -5.43 13.86
N GLY A 21 -7.85 -5.47 15.19
CA GLY A 21 -7.48 -4.31 16.01
C GLY A 21 -8.49 -3.15 15.97
N LYS A 22 -8.16 -2.03 16.62
CA LYS A 22 -9.08 -0.88 16.82
C LYS A 22 -8.46 0.47 16.46
N ASP A 23 -7.31 0.45 15.78
CA ASP A 23 -6.52 1.66 15.52
C ASP A 23 -7.30 2.71 14.70
N GLU A 24 -8.16 2.26 13.77
CA GLU A 24 -8.97 3.16 12.95
C GLU A 24 -10.02 3.95 13.76
N TYR A 25 -10.42 3.47 14.93
CA TYR A 25 -11.31 4.24 15.81
C TYR A 25 -10.61 5.48 16.40
N ALA A 26 -9.27 5.49 16.49
CA ALA A 26 -8.56 6.71 16.86
C ALA A 26 -8.78 7.84 15.83
N ILE A 27 -8.94 7.49 14.55
CA ILE A 27 -9.28 8.46 13.49
C ILE A 27 -10.71 8.96 13.68
N VAL A 28 -11.64 8.07 14.00
CA VAL A 28 -13.04 8.41 14.34
C VAL A 28 -13.07 9.45 15.47
N ASP A 29 -12.32 9.20 16.55
CA ASP A 29 -12.26 10.11 17.70
C ASP A 29 -11.53 11.42 17.38
N ALA A 30 -10.49 11.38 16.53
CA ALA A 30 -9.75 12.57 16.12
C ALA A 30 -10.58 13.49 15.21
N ILE A 31 -11.44 12.93 14.34
CA ILE A 31 -12.40 13.69 13.53
C ILE A 31 -13.48 14.29 14.44
N LYS A 32 -14.08 13.50 15.34
CA LYS A 32 -15.09 13.98 16.30
C LYS A 32 -14.59 15.11 17.19
N SER A 33 -13.34 15.00 17.67
CA SER A 33 -12.69 16.01 18.49
C SER A 33 -12.14 17.22 17.70
N LYS A 34 -12.38 17.28 16.38
CA LYS A 34 -11.90 18.32 15.46
C LYS A 34 -10.38 18.49 15.46
N LYS A 35 -9.64 17.47 15.90
CA LYS A 35 -8.17 17.41 15.75
C LYS A 35 -7.80 17.20 14.29
N LEU A 36 -8.64 16.46 13.55
CA LEU A 36 -8.55 16.28 12.11
C LEU A 36 -9.65 17.05 11.42
N THR A 37 -9.26 18.06 10.65
CA THR A 37 -10.18 18.98 9.94
C THR A 37 -10.06 18.90 8.42
N LYS A 38 -8.99 18.30 7.90
CA LYS A 38 -8.80 18.07 6.47
C LYS A 38 -9.69 16.92 6.00
N PRO A 39 -10.16 16.92 4.74
CA PRO A 39 -10.90 15.79 4.20
C PRO A 39 -10.01 14.55 4.18
N ILE A 40 -10.52 13.45 4.72
CA ILE A 40 -9.81 12.17 4.80
C ILE A 40 -10.54 11.17 3.92
N VAL A 41 -9.82 10.63 2.93
CA VAL A 41 -10.29 9.47 2.15
C VAL A 41 -9.68 8.22 2.77
N ILE A 42 -10.52 7.27 3.18
CA ILE A 42 -10.09 6.08 3.91
C ILE A 42 -10.90 4.85 3.52
N TRP A 43 -10.22 3.71 3.45
CA TRP A 43 -10.83 2.40 3.27
C TRP A 43 -10.17 1.39 4.18
N VAL A 44 -10.99 0.58 4.85
CA VAL A 44 -10.54 -0.57 5.64
C VAL A 44 -10.76 -1.85 4.83
N ALA A 45 -9.67 -2.53 4.50
CA ALA A 45 -9.70 -3.77 3.74
C ALA A 45 -10.11 -4.97 4.62
N GLY A 46 -10.58 -6.06 3.99
CA GLY A 46 -11.03 -7.26 4.69
C GLY A 46 -12.55 -7.44 4.81
N THR A 47 -13.34 -6.73 4.00
CA THR A 47 -14.81 -6.91 3.92
C THR A 47 -15.22 -8.33 3.51
N GLY A 48 -14.35 -9.04 2.76
CA GLY A 48 -14.53 -10.45 2.42
C GLY A 48 -14.50 -11.41 3.62
N ALA A 49 -14.01 -10.99 4.79
CA ALA A 49 -14.01 -11.85 5.98
C ALA A 49 -15.42 -12.29 6.40
N ARG A 50 -16.46 -11.51 6.07
CA ARG A 50 -17.87 -11.84 6.37
C ARG A 50 -18.34 -13.11 5.66
N ILE A 51 -17.83 -13.40 4.47
CA ILE A 51 -18.23 -14.57 3.68
C ILE A 51 -17.33 -15.79 3.92
N LEU A 52 -16.34 -15.65 4.80
CA LEU A 52 -15.37 -16.67 5.15
C LEU A 52 -15.63 -17.19 6.57
N PRO A 53 -15.11 -18.38 6.94
CA PRO A 53 -15.26 -18.90 8.29
C PRO A 53 -14.71 -17.93 9.34
N ALA A 54 -15.43 -17.79 10.45
CA ALA A 54 -14.98 -16.98 11.59
C ALA A 54 -13.65 -17.51 12.15
N GLY A 55 -12.77 -16.60 12.57
CA GLY A 55 -11.44 -16.95 13.10
C GLY A 55 -10.39 -17.21 12.02
N LEU A 56 -10.66 -16.89 10.75
CA LEU A 56 -9.64 -16.93 9.70
C LEU A 56 -8.62 -15.80 9.93
N GLN A 57 -7.36 -16.19 10.13
CA GLN A 57 -6.23 -15.29 10.17
C GLN A 57 -5.76 -15.01 8.73
N PHE A 58 -5.77 -13.75 8.32
CA PHE A 58 -5.14 -13.32 7.07
C PHE A 58 -3.64 -13.11 7.27
N GLY A 59 -2.88 -12.98 6.17
CA GLY A 59 -1.41 -13.07 6.17
C GLY A 59 -0.69 -12.10 7.11
N HIS A 60 -1.24 -10.91 7.37
CA HIS A 60 -0.71 -10.01 8.41
C HIS A 60 -1.10 -10.50 9.80
N ALA A 61 -0.16 -10.56 10.74
CA ALA A 61 -0.37 -11.15 12.08
C ALA A 61 -1.55 -10.55 12.87
N GLY A 62 -1.93 -9.29 12.60
CA GLY A 62 -3.08 -8.63 13.23
C GLY A 62 -4.39 -8.73 12.45
N ALA A 63 -4.38 -9.31 11.25
CA ALA A 63 -5.52 -9.34 10.34
C ALA A 63 -6.48 -10.49 10.65
N MET A 64 -7.10 -10.41 11.83
CA MET A 64 -8.17 -11.30 12.27
C MET A 64 -9.14 -10.49 13.11
N ALA A 65 -10.44 -10.61 12.83
CA ALA A 65 -11.46 -10.02 13.68
C ALA A 65 -11.82 -11.00 14.81
N GLY A 66 -11.49 -10.64 16.05
CA GLY A 66 -11.95 -11.34 17.24
C GLY A 66 -13.32 -10.86 17.74
N SER A 67 -13.79 -9.71 17.26
CA SER A 67 -15.08 -9.10 17.60
C SER A 67 -15.69 -8.33 16.43
N ASP A 68 -17.01 -8.06 16.48
CA ASP A 68 -17.71 -7.31 15.41
C ASP A 68 -17.11 -5.92 15.16
N MET A 69 -16.61 -5.26 16.21
CA MET A 69 -15.94 -3.96 16.09
C MET A 69 -14.61 -4.03 15.33
N GLU A 70 -13.98 -5.20 15.27
CA GLU A 70 -12.72 -5.39 14.55
C GLU A 70 -12.94 -5.70 13.07
N THR A 71 -14.19 -5.88 12.64
CA THR A 71 -14.52 -6.13 11.24
C THR A 71 -14.30 -4.88 10.38
N ALA A 72 -13.87 -5.10 9.13
CA ALA A 72 -13.70 -4.03 8.16
C ALA A 72 -15.00 -3.25 7.91
N GLU A 73 -16.16 -3.93 7.88
CA GLU A 73 -17.47 -3.31 7.68
C GLU A 73 -17.82 -2.36 8.83
N ALA A 74 -17.62 -2.78 10.09
CA ALA A 74 -17.89 -1.94 11.26
C ALA A 74 -16.99 -0.70 11.28
N LYS A 75 -15.70 -0.85 10.96
CA LYS A 75 -14.75 0.26 10.89
C LYS A 75 -15.08 1.25 9.76
N ASN A 76 -15.35 0.75 8.55
CA ASN A 76 -15.77 1.58 7.41
C ASN A 76 -17.05 2.37 7.73
N LYS A 77 -18.03 1.73 8.37
CA LYS A 77 -19.26 2.40 8.82
C LYS A 77 -18.96 3.50 9.84
N ALA A 78 -18.18 3.22 10.87
CA ALA A 78 -17.83 4.19 11.91
C ALA A 78 -17.09 5.41 11.35
N LEU A 79 -16.21 5.20 10.36
CA LEU A 79 -15.49 6.26 9.66
C LEU A 79 -16.45 7.11 8.80
N LYS A 80 -17.38 6.47 8.07
CA LYS A 80 -18.38 7.17 7.26
C LYS A 80 -19.31 8.04 8.11
N GLU A 81 -19.69 7.56 9.30
CA GLU A 81 -20.56 8.29 10.25
C GLU A 81 -19.94 9.59 10.78
N VAL A 82 -18.61 9.68 10.88
CA VAL A 82 -17.92 10.91 11.32
C VAL A 82 -17.56 11.87 10.18
N GLY A 83 -17.97 11.55 8.94
CA GLY A 83 -17.71 12.38 7.78
C GLY A 83 -16.38 12.12 7.07
N ALA A 84 -15.73 10.98 7.35
CA ALA A 84 -14.65 10.51 6.47
C ALA A 84 -15.24 10.07 5.12
N ILE A 85 -14.46 10.25 4.06
CA ILE A 85 -14.83 9.88 2.69
C ILE A 85 -14.47 8.40 2.50
N VAL A 86 -15.47 7.53 2.61
CA VAL A 86 -15.31 6.07 2.52
C VAL A 86 -16.01 5.56 1.25
N PRO A 87 -15.29 4.88 0.33
CA PRO A 87 -15.90 4.31 -0.85
C PRO A 87 -16.80 3.11 -0.50
N ASP A 88 -17.65 2.70 -1.43
CA ASP A 88 -18.50 1.51 -1.24
C ASP A 88 -17.72 0.20 -1.45
N SER A 89 -16.65 0.24 -2.27
CA SER A 89 -15.70 -0.84 -2.44
C SER A 89 -14.27 -0.33 -2.72
N TYR A 90 -13.28 -1.22 -2.70
CA TYR A 90 -11.89 -0.83 -2.95
C TYR A 90 -11.67 -0.29 -4.37
N GLU A 91 -12.45 -0.77 -5.34
CA GLU A 91 -12.39 -0.37 -6.75
C GLU A 91 -12.84 1.08 -7.00
N ASP A 92 -13.47 1.72 -6.02
CA ASP A 92 -13.87 3.13 -6.10
C ASP A 92 -12.93 4.07 -5.33
N LEU A 93 -11.91 3.52 -4.67
CA LEU A 93 -10.99 4.32 -3.85
C LEU A 93 -10.21 5.33 -4.69
N ASP A 94 -9.71 4.92 -5.86
CA ASP A 94 -8.95 5.79 -6.78
C ASP A 94 -9.83 6.94 -7.30
N LYS A 95 -11.08 6.65 -7.64
CA LYS A 95 -12.07 7.65 -8.10
C LYS A 95 -12.35 8.67 -7.00
N LEU A 96 -12.57 8.23 -5.76
CA LEU A 96 -12.84 9.13 -4.63
C LEU A 96 -11.61 9.99 -4.27
N ILE A 97 -10.41 9.42 -4.32
CA ILE A 97 -9.17 10.18 -4.13
C ILE A 97 -9.07 11.27 -5.19
N LYS A 98 -9.26 10.92 -6.47
CA LYS A 98 -9.21 11.89 -7.58
C LYS A 98 -10.26 12.98 -7.42
N GLN A 99 -11.52 12.62 -7.15
CA GLN A 99 -12.60 13.59 -6.92
C GLN A 99 -12.31 14.55 -5.77
N THR A 100 -11.75 14.03 -4.66
CA THR A 100 -11.37 14.85 -3.51
C THR A 100 -10.22 15.80 -3.86
N PHE A 101 -9.22 15.32 -4.57
CA PHE A 101 -8.11 16.13 -5.05
C PHE A 101 -8.58 17.25 -6.00
N ASP A 102 -9.37 16.90 -7.02
CA ASP A 102 -9.89 17.86 -8.00
C ASP A 102 -10.74 18.94 -7.32
N LYS A 103 -11.56 18.55 -6.34
CA LYS A 103 -12.31 19.50 -5.50
C LYS A 103 -11.40 20.47 -4.75
N LEU A 104 -10.35 19.98 -4.10
CA LEU A 104 -9.40 20.82 -3.35
C LEU A 104 -8.56 21.73 -4.26
N VAL A 105 -8.28 21.30 -5.50
CA VAL A 105 -7.64 22.15 -6.51
C VAL A 105 -8.60 23.25 -6.95
N ASN A 106 -9.86 22.93 -7.22
CA ASN A 106 -10.88 23.90 -7.60
C ASN A 106 -11.18 24.92 -6.49
N GLU A 107 -11.12 24.51 -5.23
CA GLU A 107 -11.22 25.39 -4.05
C GLU A 107 -9.95 26.22 -3.82
N GLY A 108 -8.88 26.00 -4.58
CA GLY A 108 -7.61 26.71 -4.46
C GLY A 108 -6.78 26.33 -3.23
N VAL A 109 -7.20 25.29 -2.49
CA VAL A 109 -6.50 24.75 -1.32
C VAL A 109 -5.21 24.06 -1.76
N ILE A 110 -5.27 23.28 -2.85
CA ILE A 110 -4.10 22.61 -3.43
C ILE A 110 -3.68 23.33 -4.70
N LYS A 111 -2.39 23.66 -4.80
CA LYS A 111 -1.78 24.17 -6.04
C LYS A 111 -0.89 23.07 -6.65
N PRO A 112 -1.23 22.51 -7.82
CA PRO A 112 -0.40 21.51 -8.47
C PRO A 112 1.02 22.05 -8.71
N ALA A 113 2.02 21.27 -8.31
CA ALA A 113 3.41 21.59 -8.60
C ALA A 113 3.67 21.41 -10.10
N LYS A 114 4.60 22.21 -10.64
CA LYS A 114 5.05 22.04 -12.02
C LYS A 114 5.83 20.74 -12.15
N GLU A 115 5.53 19.95 -13.17
CA GLU A 115 6.32 18.77 -13.49
C GLU A 115 7.74 19.17 -13.91
N PHE A 116 8.72 18.36 -13.51
CA PHE A 116 10.12 18.51 -13.90
C PHE A 116 10.67 17.16 -14.32
N ASP A 117 11.60 17.18 -15.26
CA ASP A 117 12.29 15.96 -15.68
C ASP A 117 13.29 15.53 -14.60
N PRO A 118 13.11 14.35 -13.97
CA PRO A 118 14.07 13.88 -12.99
C PRO A 118 15.42 13.55 -13.65
N PRO A 119 16.53 13.63 -12.91
CA PRO A 119 17.84 13.22 -13.43
C PRO A 119 17.80 11.75 -13.84
N LYS A 120 18.37 11.44 -15.02
CA LYS A 120 18.43 10.07 -15.53
C LYS A 120 19.49 9.29 -14.77
N ILE A 121 19.07 8.23 -14.08
CA ILE A 121 19.97 7.29 -13.42
C ILE A 121 20.35 6.19 -14.43
N PRO A 122 21.64 5.81 -14.52
CA PRO A 122 22.05 4.67 -15.34
C PRO A 122 21.32 3.40 -14.90
N ILE A 123 20.97 2.54 -15.87
CA ILE A 123 20.44 1.21 -15.58
C ILE A 123 21.49 0.37 -14.86
N ASP A 124 21.05 -0.48 -13.92
CA ASP A 124 21.93 -1.46 -13.30
C ASP A 124 22.49 -2.44 -14.32
N PHE A 125 23.76 -2.84 -14.15
CA PHE A 125 24.43 -3.73 -15.09
C PHE A 125 23.74 -5.11 -15.20
N ASN A 126 23.24 -5.66 -14.09
CA ASN A 126 22.56 -6.96 -14.11
C ASN A 126 21.22 -6.87 -14.84
N ASP A 127 20.48 -5.79 -14.63
CA ASP A 127 19.24 -5.54 -15.37
C ASP A 127 19.48 -5.32 -16.86
N ALA A 128 20.51 -4.54 -17.22
CA ALA A 128 20.89 -4.33 -18.61
C ALA A 128 21.31 -5.64 -19.29
N THR A 129 22.03 -6.51 -18.58
CA THR A 129 22.44 -7.82 -19.09
C THR A 129 21.22 -8.75 -19.24
N ARG A 130 20.33 -8.79 -18.25
CA ARG A 130 19.10 -9.60 -18.26
C ARG A 130 18.13 -9.18 -19.38
N LEU A 131 18.07 -7.89 -19.68
CA LEU A 131 17.30 -7.33 -20.80
C LEU A 131 18.00 -7.46 -22.15
N GLY A 132 19.24 -7.96 -22.20
CA GLY A 132 20.02 -8.10 -23.42
C GLY A 132 20.49 -6.77 -24.04
N LEU A 133 20.47 -5.67 -23.28
CA LEU A 133 20.90 -4.34 -23.73
C LEU A 133 22.42 -4.22 -23.81
N VAL A 134 23.13 -5.00 -23.00
CA VAL A 134 24.59 -5.07 -22.98
C VAL A 134 25.04 -6.51 -22.96
N ARG A 135 26.25 -6.75 -23.45
CA ARG A 135 26.95 -8.03 -23.30
C ARG A 135 28.32 -7.76 -22.68
N ARG A 136 28.69 -8.53 -21.66
CA ARG A 136 30.04 -8.51 -21.11
C ARG A 136 30.67 -9.89 -21.35
N PRO A 137 31.86 -9.95 -21.96
CA PRO A 137 32.58 -11.21 -22.11
C PRO A 137 32.96 -11.78 -20.73
N ALA A 138 33.04 -13.11 -20.64
CA ALA A 138 33.56 -13.77 -19.43
C ALA A 138 35.08 -13.59 -19.35
N ASP A 139 35.58 -13.21 -18.17
CA ASP A 139 37.01 -13.04 -17.92
C ASP A 139 37.72 -14.38 -17.64
N VAL A 140 36.97 -15.39 -17.18
CA VAL A 140 37.47 -16.73 -16.83
C VAL A 140 36.59 -17.79 -17.47
N VAL A 141 37.23 -18.83 -18.01
CA VAL A 141 36.55 -20.02 -18.54
C VAL A 141 36.90 -21.21 -17.66
N VAL A 142 35.89 -21.87 -17.10
CA VAL A 142 36.03 -23.08 -16.28
C VAL A 142 35.40 -24.25 -17.03
N THR A 143 36.13 -25.36 -17.17
CA THR A 143 35.70 -26.52 -17.98
C THR A 143 35.58 -27.82 -17.18
N ILE A 144 35.98 -27.83 -15.91
CA ILE A 144 36.05 -29.06 -15.10
C ILE A 144 34.88 -29.23 -14.12
N SER A 145 34.17 -28.15 -13.78
CA SER A 145 33.03 -28.19 -12.87
C SER A 145 32.05 -27.04 -13.13
N ASP A 146 30.77 -27.24 -12.79
CA ASP A 146 29.72 -26.21 -12.83
C ASP A 146 28.80 -26.36 -11.60
N ASP A 147 28.74 -25.31 -10.79
CA ASP A 147 27.98 -25.21 -9.54
C ASP A 147 26.76 -24.26 -9.65
N ARG A 148 26.48 -23.73 -10.85
CA ARG A 148 25.38 -22.77 -11.07
C ARG A 148 23.99 -23.42 -11.09
N GLY A 149 23.93 -24.73 -11.28
CA GLY A 149 22.69 -25.52 -11.31
C GLY A 149 22.22 -25.93 -9.91
N GLU A 150 21.14 -26.71 -9.85
CA GLU A 150 20.65 -27.29 -8.59
C GLU A 150 21.59 -28.36 -8.02
N ILE A 151 22.31 -29.06 -8.89
CA ILE A 151 23.28 -30.11 -8.56
C ILE A 151 24.63 -29.70 -9.16
N VAL A 152 25.69 -29.81 -8.35
CA VAL A 152 27.06 -29.58 -8.81
C VAL A 152 27.44 -30.63 -9.84
N THR A 153 28.17 -30.25 -10.89
CA THR A 153 28.69 -31.21 -11.86
C THR A 153 30.22 -31.17 -11.91
N PHE A 154 30.84 -32.33 -12.09
CA PHE A 154 32.26 -32.51 -12.37
C PHE A 154 32.42 -33.15 -13.75
N ASN A 155 33.02 -32.43 -14.70
CA ASN A 155 33.16 -32.85 -16.09
C ASN A 155 31.82 -33.33 -16.70
N GLN A 156 30.75 -32.57 -16.49
CA GLN A 156 29.37 -32.87 -16.94
C GLN A 156 28.73 -34.09 -16.26
N VAL A 157 29.33 -34.62 -15.20
CA VAL A 157 28.76 -35.69 -14.36
C VAL A 157 28.22 -35.06 -13.06
N PRO A 158 26.92 -35.23 -12.73
CA PRO A 158 26.34 -34.76 -11.47
C PRO A 158 26.97 -35.39 -10.22
#